data_AF-A0A413PEF3-F1
#
_entry.id   AF-A0A413PEF3-F1
#
_cell.length_a   1.000
_cell.length_b   1.000
_cell.length_c   1.000
_cell.angle_alpha   90.00
_cell.angle_beta   90.00
_cell.angle_gamma   90.00
#
_symmetry.space_group_name_H-M   'P 1'
#
loop_
_entity.id
_entity.type
_entity.pdbx_description
1 polymer ?
#
loop_
_entity_poly.entity_id
_entity_poly.type
_entity_poly.pdbx_seq_one_letter_code
_entity_poly.pdbx_strand_id
1 'polypeptide(L)'
;MFALIKKDIIFTKKWILLSVVYAVVATWLIMHEGATNILFTFFLVPFFVTSLPFTKIMSIEDNSDTRDFIRRLPVSKYLVVFSRAVFILFMLLISSISLFVIQTIGFNVEYNTDMLIKIASIILIFLLYFYASIRCFFINIHIMHHNQSW
;
A
#
# COMPACT_ATOMS: atom_id res chain seq x y z
N MET A 1 2.49 -19.04 3.11
CA MET A 1 2.32 -17.75 2.39
C MET A 1 0.90 -17.19 2.52
N PHE A 2 -0.13 -17.89 2.04
CA PHE A 2 -1.52 -17.43 2.13
C PHE A 2 -2.01 -17.11 3.56
N ALA A 3 -1.56 -17.88 4.56
CA ALA A 3 -1.90 -17.63 5.97
C ALA A 3 -1.37 -16.27 6.49
N LEU A 4 -0.19 -15.84 6.03
CA LEU A 4 0.39 -14.54 6.40
C LEU A 4 -0.42 -13.40 5.77
N ILE A 5 -0.73 -13.51 4.47
CA ILE A 5 -1.53 -12.50 3.76
C ILE A 5 -2.94 -12.41 4.35
N LYS A 6 -3.57 -13.56 4.65
CA LYS A 6 -4.89 -13.62 5.29
C LYS A 6 -4.87 -12.96 6.67
N LYS A 7 -3.83 -13.20 7.47
CA LYS A 7 -3.60 -12.52 8.74
C LYS A 7 -3.58 -11.00 8.50
N ASP A 8 -2.73 -10.55 7.59
CA ASP A 8 -2.53 -9.11 7.38
C ASP A 8 -3.81 -8.41 6.92
N ILE A 9 -4.59 -9.00 6.02
CA ILE A 9 -5.91 -8.48 5.62
C ILE A 9 -6.89 -8.40 6.80
N ILE A 10 -6.95 -9.42 7.65
CA ILE A 10 -7.85 -9.42 8.82
C ILE A 10 -7.46 -8.32 9.83
N PHE A 11 -6.15 -8.14 10.05
CA PHE A 11 -5.63 -7.13 10.97
C PHE A 11 -5.75 -5.71 10.40
N THR A 12 -5.57 -5.52 9.09
CA THR A 12 -5.68 -4.21 8.45
C THR A 12 -7.08 -3.88 7.97
N LYS A 13 -8.09 -4.76 8.09
CA LYS A 13 -9.45 -4.52 7.53
C LYS A 13 -10.04 -3.15 7.88
N LYS A 14 -9.85 -2.68 9.13
CA LYS A 14 -10.32 -1.37 9.59
C LYS A 14 -9.58 -0.22 8.90
N TRP A 15 -8.28 -0.41 8.64
CA TRP A 15 -7.40 0.55 7.97
C TRP A 15 -7.61 0.57 6.46
N ILE A 16 -7.90 -0.58 5.85
CA ILE A 16 -8.33 -0.67 4.45
C ILE A 16 -9.64 0.11 4.28
N LEU A 17 -10.64 -0.13 5.14
CA LEU A 17 -11.89 0.63 5.10
C LEU A 17 -11.65 2.14 5.27
N LEU A 18 -10.87 2.53 6.28
CA LEU A 18 -10.52 3.93 6.52
C LEU A 18 -9.83 4.57 5.30
N SER A 19 -8.91 3.85 4.66
CA SER A 19 -8.18 4.34 3.49
C SER A 19 -9.09 4.56 2.28
N VAL A 20 -10.08 3.68 2.08
CA VAL A 20 -11.07 3.81 1.00
C VAL A 20 -12.01 4.98 1.29
N VAL A 21 -12.53 5.10 2.52
CA VAL A 21 -13.38 6.23 2.92
C VAL A 21 -12.64 7.55 2.73
N TYR A 22 -11.38 7.60 3.15
CA TYR A 22 -10.55 8.80 2.97
C TYR A 22 -10.34 9.14 1.49
N ALA A 23 -10.05 8.14 0.64
CA ALA A 23 -9.90 8.36 -0.79
C ALA A 23 -11.18 8.94 -1.43
N VAL A 24 -12.35 8.45 -1.04
CA VAL A 24 -13.64 8.96 -1.54
C VAL A 24 -13.90 10.39 -1.07
N VAL A 25 -13.74 10.67 0.23
CA VAL A 25 -13.98 12.01 0.80
C VAL A 25 -13.00 13.04 0.24
N ALA A 26 -11.70 12.70 0.19
CA ALA A 26 -10.68 13.58 -0.37
C ALA A 26 -10.96 13.89 -1.84
N THR A 27 -11.42 12.89 -2.60
CA THR A 27 -11.78 13.13 -4.00
C THR A 27 -13.03 13.99 -4.14
N TRP A 28 -14.05 13.76 -3.31
CA TRP A 28 -15.27 14.58 -3.31
C TRP A 28 -14.96 16.06 -3.01
N LEU A 29 -14.04 16.34 -2.07
CA LEU A 29 -13.55 17.70 -1.82
C LEU A 29 -12.85 18.29 -3.04
N ILE A 30 -11.99 17.51 -3.69
CA ILE A 30 -11.27 17.95 -4.90
C ILE A 30 -12.25 18.25 -6.05
N MET A 31 -13.33 17.48 -6.19
CA MET A 31 -14.39 17.77 -7.16
C MET A 31 -15.06 19.12 -6.91
N HIS A 32 -15.28 19.48 -5.65
CA HIS A 32 -15.89 20.77 -5.28
C HIS A 32 -14.97 21.97 -5.54
N GLU A 33 -13.65 21.79 -5.49
CA GLU A 33 -12.66 22.85 -5.77
C GLU A 33 -12.41 23.08 -7.28
N GLY A 34 -12.82 22.14 -8.15
CA GLY A 34 -12.79 22.28 -9.61
C GLY A 34 -11.76 21.41 -10.35
N ALA A 35 -11.91 21.33 -11.68
CA ALA A 35 -11.26 20.36 -12.56
C ALA A 35 -9.72 20.45 -12.67
N THR A 36 -9.10 21.55 -12.21
CA THR A 36 -7.63 21.72 -12.24
C THR A 36 -6.90 20.75 -11.32
N ASN A 37 -7.59 20.18 -10.33
CA ASN A 37 -7.00 19.35 -9.29
C ASN A 37 -7.13 17.84 -9.57
N ILE A 38 -7.58 17.43 -10.76
CA ILE A 38 -7.66 16.02 -11.18
C ILE A 38 -6.30 15.32 -11.07
N LEU A 39 -5.20 15.99 -11.43
CA LEU A 39 -3.83 15.46 -11.26
C LEU A 39 -3.51 15.06 -9.81
N PHE A 40 -4.07 15.79 -8.83
CA PHE A 40 -3.88 15.46 -7.42
C PHE A 40 -4.54 14.13 -7.06
N THR A 41 -5.72 13.84 -7.61
CA THR A 41 -6.42 12.56 -7.33
C THR A 41 -5.64 11.34 -7.81
N PHE A 42 -4.91 11.47 -8.93
CA PHE A 42 -4.04 10.42 -9.46
C PHE A 42 -2.93 10.03 -8.48
N PHE A 43 -2.42 10.98 -7.70
CA PHE A 43 -1.42 10.71 -6.68
C PHE A 43 -2.04 10.29 -5.35
N LEU A 44 -3.09 11.00 -4.92
CA LEU A 44 -3.65 10.92 -3.58
C LEU A 44 -4.37 9.59 -3.33
N VAL A 45 -5.12 9.09 -4.32
CA VAL A 45 -5.85 7.81 -4.18
C VAL A 45 -4.88 6.62 -4.01
N PRO A 46 -3.88 6.41 -4.87
CA PRO A 46 -2.87 5.37 -4.64
C PRO A 46 -2.06 5.59 -3.38
N PHE A 47 -1.72 6.84 -3.05
CA PHE A 47 -1.02 7.13 -1.82
C PHE A 47 -1.78 6.61 -0.61
N PHE A 48 -3.03 7.05 -0.38
CA PHE A 48 -3.75 6.69 0.84
C PHE A 48 -4.20 5.23 0.88
N VAL A 49 -4.73 4.70 -0.23
CA VAL A 49 -5.26 3.32 -0.29
C VAL A 49 -4.14 2.31 -0.03
N THR A 50 -2.92 2.58 -0.48
CA THR A 50 -1.80 1.63 -0.32
C THR A 50 -0.94 1.90 0.90
N SER A 51 -0.61 3.17 1.18
CA SER A 51 0.33 3.52 2.25
C SER A 51 -0.25 3.30 3.65
N LEU A 52 -1.54 3.58 3.88
CA LEU A 52 -2.12 3.46 5.23
C LEU A 52 -2.12 2.01 5.73
N PRO A 53 -2.65 1.02 4.98
CA PRO A 53 -2.63 -0.37 5.43
C PRO A 53 -1.19 -0.90 5.53
N PHE A 54 -0.32 -0.50 4.61
CA PHE A 54 1.09 -0.92 4.61
C PHE A 54 1.86 -0.39 5.83
N THR A 55 1.72 0.89 6.14
CA THR A 55 2.36 1.52 7.30
C THR A 55 1.89 0.87 8.58
N LYS A 56 0.59 0.51 8.66
CA LYS A 56 0.08 -0.19 9.83
C LYS A 56 0.66 -1.58 10.00
N ILE A 57 0.85 -2.33 8.91
CA ILE A 57 1.53 -3.64 8.96
C ILE A 57 2.95 -3.45 9.50
N MET A 58 3.72 -2.51 8.94
CA MET A 58 5.08 -2.25 9.39
C MET A 58 5.14 -1.83 10.86
N SER A 59 4.24 -0.94 11.30
CA SER A 59 4.13 -0.55 12.72
C SER A 59 3.83 -1.72 13.65
N ILE A 60 3.03 -2.70 13.22
CA ILE A 60 2.74 -3.90 14.01
C ILE A 60 3.96 -4.81 14.07
N GLU A 61 4.70 -4.96 12.97
CA GLU A 61 5.89 -5.83 12.91
C GLU A 61 7.12 -5.21 13.60
N ASP A 62 7.15 -3.89 13.70
CA ASP A 62 8.13 -3.17 14.49
C ASP A 62 7.88 -3.28 16.01
N ASN A 63 6.72 -3.79 16.45
CA ASN A 63 6.50 -4.07 17.86
C ASN A 63 7.34 -5.27 18.34
N SER A 64 7.98 -5.18 19.51
CA SER A 64 8.87 -6.22 20.05
C SER A 64 8.19 -7.58 20.16
N ASP A 65 6.97 -7.61 20.71
CA ASP A 65 6.24 -8.86 20.96
C ASP A 65 5.87 -9.57 19.64
N THR A 66 5.50 -8.78 18.64
CA THR A 66 5.13 -9.31 17.33
C THR A 66 6.36 -9.75 16.54
N ARG A 67 7.47 -9.04 16.69
CA ARG A 67 8.76 -9.42 16.12
C ARG A 67 9.24 -10.76 16.66
N ASP A 68 9.14 -10.97 17.97
CA ASP A 68 9.51 -12.24 18.61
C ASP A 68 8.56 -13.37 18.24
N PHE A 69 7.26 -13.08 18.06
CA PHE A 69 6.32 -14.04 17.50
C PHE A 69 6.69 -14.45 16.07
N ILE A 70 6.97 -13.48 15.18
CA ILE A 70 7.36 -13.74 13.78
C ILE A 70 8.65 -14.56 13.72
N ARG A 71 9.61 -14.31 14.61
CA ARG A 71 10.86 -15.10 14.73
C ARG A 71 10.62 -16.57 15.11
N ARG A 72 9.59 -16.85 15.91
CA ARG A 72 9.24 -18.22 16.34
C ARG A 72 8.45 -18.99 15.28
N LEU A 73 7.92 -18.32 14.25
CA LEU A 73 7.24 -18.99 13.17
C LEU A 73 8.25 -19.78 12.32
N PRO A 74 7.94 -21.02 11.89
CA PRO A 74 8.80 -21.83 11.03
C PRO A 74 8.73 -21.34 9.57
N VAL A 75 9.04 -20.06 9.36
CA VAL A 75 8.87 -19.37 8.09
C VAL A 75 10.15 -18.60 7.76
N SER A 76 10.64 -18.72 6.53
CA SER A 76 11.88 -18.04 6.14
C SER A 76 11.67 -16.52 6.04
N LYS A 77 12.73 -15.75 6.37
CA LYS A 77 12.75 -14.28 6.28
C LYS A 77 12.34 -13.78 4.90
N TYR A 78 12.83 -14.45 3.86
CA TYR A 78 12.50 -14.14 2.47
C TYR A 78 11.02 -14.31 2.17
N LEU A 79 10.35 -15.30 2.77
CA LEU A 79 8.92 -15.54 2.56
C LEU A 79 8.07 -14.48 3.25
N VAL A 80 8.49 -13.96 4.41
CA VAL A 80 7.85 -12.81 5.06
C VAL A 80 7.95 -11.58 4.17
N VAL A 81 9.14 -11.25 3.68
CA VAL A 81 9.36 -10.10 2.77
C VAL A 81 8.57 -10.27 1.46
N PHE A 82 8.56 -11.46 0.89
CA PHE A 82 7.77 -11.75 -0.31
C PHE A 82 6.27 -11.54 -0.08
N SER A 83 5.75 -11.94 1.08
CA SER A 83 4.33 -11.73 1.41
C SER A 83 3.94 -10.24 1.45
N ARG A 84 4.88 -9.36 1.85
CA ARG A 84 4.70 -7.89 1.86
C ARG A 84 4.64 -7.33 0.44
N ALA A 85 5.51 -7.81 -0.45
CA ALA A 85 5.49 -7.42 -1.86
C ALA A 85 4.16 -7.80 -2.52
N VAL A 86 3.67 -9.03 -2.28
CA VAL A 86 2.37 -9.48 -2.79
C VAL A 86 1.22 -8.65 -2.22
N PHE A 87 1.27 -8.31 -0.93
CA PHE A 87 0.25 -7.44 -0.32
C PHE A 87 0.23 -6.05 -0.96
N ILE A 88 1.39 -5.43 -1.21
CA ILE A 88 1.47 -4.12 -1.88
C ILE A 88 0.88 -4.18 -3.29
N LEU A 89 1.21 -5.22 -4.06
CA LEU A 89 0.63 -5.42 -5.40
C LEU A 89 -0.89 -5.52 -5.35
N PHE A 90 -1.42 -6.27 -4.38
CA PHE A 90 -2.87 -6.39 -4.18
C PHE A 90 -3.51 -5.04 -3.83
N MET A 91 -2.89 -4.25 -2.94
CA MET A 91 -3.39 -2.93 -2.57
C MET A 91 -3.30 -1.93 -3.73
N LEU A 92 -2.24 -1.97 -4.54
CA LEU A 92 -2.12 -1.15 -5.75
C LEU A 92 -3.20 -1.50 -6.78
N LEU A 93 -3.57 -2.78 -6.89
CA LEU A 93 -4.67 -3.20 -7.75
C LEU A 93 -6.01 -2.61 -7.26
N ILE A 94 -6.31 -2.71 -5.95
CA ILE A 94 -7.51 -2.08 -5.36
C ILE A 94 -7.49 -0.57 -5.61
N SER A 95 -6.33 0.07 -5.42
CA SER A 95 -6.17 1.48 -5.69
C SER A 95 -6.48 1.83 -7.14
N SER A 96 -5.96 1.07 -8.11
CA SER A 96 -6.21 1.31 -9.53
C SER A 96 -7.69 1.22 -9.90
N ILE A 97 -8.41 0.25 -9.31
CA ILE A 97 -9.87 0.12 -9.47
C ILE A 97 -10.59 1.31 -8.83
N SER A 98 -10.20 1.70 -7.62
CA SER A 98 -10.82 2.84 -6.93
C SER A 98 -10.63 4.15 -7.68
N LEU A 99 -9.43 4.37 -8.23
CA LEU A 99 -9.12 5.51 -9.07
C LEU A 99 -9.97 5.47 -10.34
N PHE A 100 -10.11 4.30 -10.97
CA PHE A 100 -10.94 4.16 -12.16
C PHE A 100 -12.39 4.59 -11.91
N VAL A 101 -13.00 4.08 -10.83
CA VAL A 101 -14.37 4.42 -10.43
C VAL A 101 -14.52 5.92 -10.16
N ILE A 102 -13.57 6.49 -9.43
CA ILE A 102 -13.55 7.91 -9.06
C ILE A 102 -13.45 8.81 -10.28
N GLN A 103 -12.61 8.49 -11.25
CA GLN A 103 -12.43 9.30 -12.47
C GLN A 103 -13.65 9.23 -13.39
N THR A 104 -14.22 8.03 -13.57
CA THR A 104 -15.36 7.81 -14.47
C THR A 104 -16.64 8.43 -13.91
N ILE A 105 -16.91 8.23 -12.61
CA ILE A 105 -18.15 8.72 -11.98
C ILE A 105 -18.00 10.17 -11.50
N GLY A 106 -16.85 10.51 -10.91
CA GLY A 106 -16.64 11.81 -10.27
C GLY A 106 -16.30 12.92 -11.26
N PHE A 107 -15.30 12.70 -12.11
CA PHE A 107 -14.79 13.74 -13.02
C PHE A 107 -15.24 13.57 -14.48
N ASN A 108 -16.01 12.52 -14.78
CA ASN A 108 -16.47 12.17 -16.13
C ASN A 108 -15.34 12.19 -17.17
N VAL A 109 -14.19 11.64 -16.78
CA VAL A 109 -12.96 11.68 -17.57
C VAL A 109 -12.99 10.61 -18.67
N GLU A 110 -12.69 11.01 -19.89
CA GLU A 110 -12.43 10.07 -20.99
C GLU A 110 -11.02 9.48 -20.90
N TYR A 111 -10.94 8.15 -20.96
CA TYR A 111 -9.66 7.43 -20.92
C TYR A 111 -8.97 7.45 -22.27
N ASN A 112 -8.18 8.49 -22.49
CA ASN A 112 -7.26 8.55 -23.63
C ASN A 112 -5.90 7.88 -23.30
N THR A 113 -5.10 7.63 -24.32
CA THR A 113 -3.74 7.07 -24.20
C THR A 113 -2.84 7.87 -23.26
N ASP A 114 -2.95 9.21 -23.27
CA ASP A 114 -2.21 10.10 -22.35
C ASP A 114 -2.59 9.87 -20.86
N MET A 115 -3.88 9.66 -20.57
CA MET A 115 -4.36 9.33 -19.22
C MET A 115 -3.81 7.99 -18.73
N LEU A 116 -3.78 6.97 -19.59
CA LEU A 116 -3.21 5.67 -19.26
C LEU A 116 -1.71 5.75 -18.95
N ILE A 117 -0.96 6.55 -19.72
CA ILE A 117 0.46 6.78 -19.45
C ILE A 117 0.67 7.45 -18.09
N LYS A 118 -0.16 8.44 -17.74
CA LYS A 118 -0.12 9.10 -16.42
C LYS A 118 -0.38 8.11 -15.28
N ILE A 119 -1.42 7.28 -15.39
CA ILE A 119 -1.73 6.23 -14.41
C ILE A 119 -0.55 5.25 -14.27
N ALA A 120 -0.02 4.76 -15.39
CA ALA A 120 1.10 3.81 -15.40
C ALA A 120 2.37 4.41 -14.78
N SER A 121 2.68 5.67 -15.09
CA SER A 121 3.83 6.38 -14.53
C SER A 121 3.74 6.53 -13.01
N ILE A 122 2.54 6.80 -12.48
CA ILE A 122 2.31 6.94 -11.05
C ILE A 122 2.41 5.57 -10.35
N ILE A 123 1.82 4.52 -10.93
CA ILE A 123 1.98 3.16 -10.40
C ILE A 123 3.46 2.77 -10.33
N LEU A 124 4.25 3.12 -11.35
CA LEU A 124 5.68 2.86 -11.37
C LEU A 124 6.42 3.60 -10.22
N ILE A 125 6.09 4.88 -10.00
CA ILE A 125 6.65 5.66 -8.88
C ILE A 125 6.31 5.01 -7.54
N PHE A 126 5.06 4.58 -7.34
CA PHE A 126 4.65 3.89 -6.12
C PHE A 126 5.35 2.54 -5.95
N LEU A 127 5.54 1.77 -7.02
CA LEU A 127 6.30 0.54 -6.97
C LEU A 127 7.74 0.77 -6.52
N LEU A 128 8.41 1.81 -7.03
CA LEU A 128 9.76 2.19 -6.60
C LEU A 128 9.79 2.62 -5.13
N TYR A 129 8.82 3.43 -4.70
CA TYR A 129 8.68 3.85 -3.30
C TYR A 129 8.50 2.67 -2.34
N PHE A 130 7.61 1.73 -2.67
CA PHE A 130 7.37 0.55 -1.84
C PHE A 130 8.53 -0.44 -1.90
N TYR A 131 9.22 -0.54 -3.04
CA TYR A 131 10.45 -1.33 -3.14
C TYR A 131 11.53 -0.81 -2.16
N ALA A 132 11.76 0.51 -2.13
CA ALA A 132 12.67 1.12 -1.18
C ALA A 132 12.25 0.84 0.28
N SER A 133 10.94 0.94 0.56
CA SER A 133 10.38 0.65 1.89
C SER A 133 10.59 -0.81 2.32
N ILE A 134 10.36 -1.77 1.42
CA ILE A 134 10.61 -3.19 1.66
C ILE A 134 12.11 -3.46 1.86
N ARG A 135 12.99 -2.79 1.11
CA ARG A 135 14.45 -2.93 1.25
C ARG A 135 14.92 -2.47 2.63
N CYS A 136 14.41 -1.33 3.12
CA CYS A 136 14.67 -0.85 4.48
C CYS A 136 14.22 -1.88 5.53
N PHE A 137 13.03 -2.46 5.35
CA PHE A 137 12.52 -3.51 6.23
C PHE A 137 13.40 -4.77 6.23
N PHE A 138 13.86 -5.22 5.07
CA PHE A 138 14.77 -6.37 4.97
C PHE A 138 16.10 -6.13 5.70
N ILE A 139 16.69 -4.94 5.55
CA ILE A 139 17.92 -4.56 6.25
C ILE A 139 17.70 -4.58 7.76
N ASN A 140 16.57 -4.04 8.23
CA ASN A 140 16.22 -4.03 9.65
C ASN A 140 16.10 -5.46 10.22
N ILE A 141 15.38 -6.36 9.53
CA ILE A 141 15.31 -7.78 9.90
C ILE A 141 16.69 -8.45 9.91
N HIS A 142 17.57 -8.10 8.97
CA HIS A 142 18.91 -8.67 8.88
C HIS A 142 19.79 -8.25 10.07
N ILE A 143 19.85 -6.95 10.38
CA ILE A 143 20.61 -6.40 11.53
C ILE A 143 20.10 -7.02 12.85
N MET A 144 18.79 -7.13 13.01
CA MET A 144 18.14 -7.69 14.20
C MET A 144 18.47 -9.17 14.45
N HIS A 145 18.84 -9.92 13.42
CA HIS A 145 19.25 -11.33 13.57
C HIS A 145 20.75 -11.49 13.81
N HIS A 146 21.57 -10.50 13.46
CA HIS A 146 23.02 -10.52 13.64
C HIS A 146 23.44 -10.08 15.05
N ASN A 147 22.64 -9.26 15.73
CA ASN A 147 22.90 -8.78 17.10
C ASN A 147 22.56 -9.79 18.22
N GLN A 148 22.29 -11.06 17.91
CA GLN A 148 22.04 -12.12 18.91
C GLN A 148 23.00 -13.32 18.81
N SER A 149 24.18 -13.13 18.20
CA SER A 149 25.29 -14.07 18.33
C SER A 149 26.18 -13.75 19.54
N TRP A 150 25.57 -13.52 20.71
CA TRP A 150 26.23 -13.45 22.03
C TRP A 150 25.32 -14.08 23.07
#